data_AF-A0A5C8PSI8-F1
#
_entry.id   AF-A0A5C8PSI8-F1
#
_cell.length_a   1.000
_cell.length_b   1.000
_cell.length_c   1.000
_cell.angle_alpha   90.00
_cell.angle_beta   90.00
_cell.angle_gamma   90.00
#
_symmetry.space_group_name_H-M   'P 1'
#
loop_
_entity.id
_entity.type
_entity.pdbx_description
1 polymer ?
#
loop_
_entity_poly.entity_id
_entity_poly.type
_entity_poly.pdbx_seq_one_letter_code
_entity_poly.pdbx_strand_id
1 'polypeptide(L)'
;MARQETGGTKTARDHSRVAVPSEARRNKRGMIPRGERPAGLRGKPRVFLMKTPGGVGIVRRVTKKRHPIQFLYWLKADVQVKPAFGFKRTVGTTVSRVFGPNFVQALDQARATAR
;
A
#
# COMPACT_ATOMS: atom_id res chain seq x y z
N MET A 1 -3.34 4.58 5.50
CA MET A 1 -2.36 4.58 6.59
C MET A 1 -2.50 3.36 7.49
N ALA A 2 -3.67 3.06 8.09
CA ALA A 2 -3.84 1.91 8.99
C ALA A 2 -3.25 0.58 8.47
N ARG A 3 -3.57 0.17 7.23
CA ARG A 3 -3.06 -1.09 6.64
C ARG A 3 -1.56 -1.12 6.34
N GLN A 4 -0.87 0.03 6.32
CA GLN A 4 0.60 0.07 6.20
C GLN A 4 1.28 -0.16 7.56
N GLU A 5 0.55 0.00 8.66
CA GLU A 5 1.05 -0.26 10.00
C GLU A 5 0.70 -1.69 10.45
N THR A 6 -0.57 -2.09 10.31
CA THR A 6 -1.04 -3.40 10.78
C THR A 6 -0.99 -4.50 9.72
N GLY A 7 -0.73 -4.14 8.46
CA GLY A 7 -0.96 -5.03 7.33
C GLY A 7 -2.45 -5.28 7.07
N GLY A 8 -2.73 -6.32 6.28
CA GLY A 8 -4.08 -6.86 6.07
C GLY A 8 -4.48 -6.95 4.59
N THR A 9 -5.67 -7.49 4.36
CA THR A 9 -6.18 -7.71 2.99
C THR A 9 -6.87 -6.47 2.46
N LYS A 10 -6.37 -5.95 1.33
CA LYS A 10 -7.02 -4.88 0.59
C LYS A 10 -8.02 -5.47 -0.38
N THR A 11 -9.30 -5.34 -0.01
CA THR A 11 -10.45 -5.51 -0.90
C THR A 11 -10.80 -4.19 -1.57
N ALA A 12 -11.48 -4.26 -2.70
CA ALA A 12 -11.99 -3.09 -3.39
C ALA A 12 -13.26 -2.56 -2.69
N ARG A 13 -13.41 -1.23 -2.63
CA ARG A 13 -14.54 -0.57 -1.93
C ARG A 13 -15.76 -0.41 -2.85
N ASP A 14 -15.56 0.21 -4.01
CA ASP A 14 -16.67 0.64 -4.89
C ASP A 14 -16.71 -0.09 -6.24
N HIS A 15 -15.68 -0.89 -6.53
CA HIS A 15 -15.54 -1.64 -7.77
C HIS A 15 -15.21 -3.09 -7.41
N SER A 16 -15.52 -4.05 -8.26
CA SER A 16 -15.31 -5.48 -7.96
C SER A 16 -13.83 -5.90 -7.87
N ARG A 17 -12.87 -5.01 -8.19
CA ARG A 17 -11.45 -5.35 -8.28
C ARG A 17 -10.52 -4.23 -7.84
N VAL A 18 -9.42 -4.63 -7.21
CA VAL A 18 -8.26 -3.80 -6.87
C VAL A 18 -7.28 -3.78 -8.04
N ALA A 19 -6.93 -2.58 -8.50
CA ALA A 19 -5.90 -2.40 -9.51
C ALA A 19 -4.50 -2.36 -8.87
N VAL A 20 -3.67 -3.34 -9.22
CA VAL A 20 -2.27 -3.45 -8.81
C VAL A 20 -1.39 -2.98 -9.97
N PRO A 21 -0.60 -1.91 -9.80
CA PRO A 21 0.26 -1.41 -10.87
C PRO A 21 1.39 -2.39 -11.18
N SER A 22 1.60 -2.65 -12.47
CA SER A 22 2.75 -3.42 -12.99
C SER A 22 3.71 -2.45 -13.68
N GLU A 23 3.40 -2.03 -14.91
CA GLU A 23 4.26 -1.14 -15.72
C GLU A 23 3.69 0.28 -15.85
N ALA A 24 2.77 0.67 -14.97
CA ALA A 24 2.23 2.02 -14.95
C ALA A 24 3.32 3.07 -14.72
N ARG A 25 3.40 4.09 -15.60
CA ARG A 25 4.40 5.17 -15.52
C ARG A 25 4.30 5.89 -14.17
N ARG A 26 5.44 6.07 -13.52
CA ARG A 26 5.58 6.84 -12.28
C ARG A 26 6.27 8.18 -12.55
N ASN A 27 5.99 9.18 -11.72
CA ASN A 27 6.71 10.45 -11.74
C ASN A 27 8.05 10.36 -10.97
N LYS A 28 8.83 11.44 -10.97
CA LYS A 28 10.11 11.53 -10.23
C LYS A 28 9.99 11.28 -8.73
N ARG A 29 8.78 11.42 -8.16
CA ARG A 29 8.48 11.16 -6.74
C ARG A 29 8.01 9.70 -6.50
N GLY A 30 8.11 8.83 -7.50
CA GLY A 30 7.67 7.44 -7.42
C GLY A 30 6.14 7.24 -7.40
N MET A 31 5.36 8.31 -7.62
CA MET A 31 3.89 8.27 -7.59
C MET A 31 3.30 8.09 -8.99
N ILE A 32 2.16 7.41 -9.06
CA ILE A 32 1.40 7.28 -10.30
C ILE A 32 0.59 8.58 -10.53
N PRO A 33 0.83 9.30 -11.64
CA PRO A 33 0.12 10.55 -11.95
C PRO A 33 -1.36 10.27 -12.23
N ARG A 34 -2.22 11.27 -11.99
CA ARG A 34 -3.69 11.14 -12.06
C ARG A 34 -4.18 10.52 -13.37
N GLY A 35 -3.62 10.93 -14.51
CA GLY A 35 -3.99 10.42 -15.83
C GLY A 35 -3.52 8.99 -16.13
N GLU A 36 -2.64 8.41 -15.33
CA GLU A 36 -2.17 7.02 -15.46
C GLU A 36 -2.82 6.10 -14.41
N ARG A 37 -3.71 6.63 -13.56
CA ARG A 37 -4.52 5.82 -12.65
C ARG A 37 -5.63 5.10 -13.41
N PRO A 38 -6.14 3.96 -12.90
CA PRO A 38 -7.16 3.15 -13.60
C PRO A 38 -8.37 3.93 -14.12
N ALA A 39 -8.89 4.88 -13.34
CA ALA A 39 -10.02 5.72 -13.76
C ALA A 39 -9.65 6.66 -14.92
N GLY A 40 -8.46 7.26 -14.89
CA GLY A 40 -7.96 8.14 -15.96
C GLY A 40 -7.49 7.41 -17.22
N LEU A 41 -7.42 6.07 -17.18
CA LEU A 41 -7.14 5.22 -18.32
C LEU A 41 -8.40 4.80 -19.09
N ARG A 42 -9.59 4.98 -18.51
CA ARG A 42 -10.87 4.67 -19.17
C ARG A 42 -11.04 5.58 -20.40
N GLY A 43 -11.43 4.99 -21.53
CA GLY A 43 -11.65 5.72 -22.78
C GLY A 43 -10.38 6.19 -23.50
N LYS A 44 -9.18 5.90 -22.98
CA LYS A 44 -7.94 6.25 -23.69
C LYS A 44 -7.73 5.37 -24.91
N PRO A 45 -7.26 5.95 -26.03
CA PRO A 45 -6.96 5.16 -27.21
C PRO A 45 -5.89 4.12 -26.88
N ARG A 46 -6.07 2.91 -27.44
CA ARG A 46 -5.16 1.76 -27.28
C ARG A 46 -5.06 1.20 -25.86
N VAL A 47 -5.88 1.67 -24.92
CA VAL A 47 -5.96 1.12 -23.56
C VAL A 47 -7.25 0.34 -23.40
N PHE A 48 -7.16 -0.92 -22.98
CA PHE A 48 -8.32 -1.80 -22.88
C PHE A 48 -8.14 -2.84 -21.78
N LEU A 49 -9.24 -3.52 -21.44
CA LEU A 49 -9.21 -4.68 -20.55
C LEU A 49 -8.86 -5.93 -21.34
N MET A 50 -7.86 -6.66 -20.87
CA MET A 50 -7.47 -7.93 -21.46
C MET A 50 -7.64 -9.03 -20.41
N LYS A 51 -8.35 -10.10 -20.79
CA LYS A 51 -8.40 -11.34 -20.02
C LYS A 51 -7.27 -12.24 -20.50
N THR A 52 -6.49 -12.78 -19.57
CA THR A 52 -5.46 -13.78 -19.80
C THR A 52 -5.66 -14.95 -18.82
N PRO A 53 -4.98 -16.09 -19.01
CA PRO A 53 -5.03 -17.18 -18.04
C PRO A 53 -4.60 -16.74 -16.62
N GLY A 54 -3.74 -15.72 -16.51
CA GLY A 54 -3.29 -15.16 -15.23
C GLY A 54 -4.22 -14.11 -14.60
N GLY A 55 -5.35 -13.80 -15.23
CA GLY A 55 -6.36 -12.87 -14.70
C GLY A 55 -6.73 -11.75 -15.67
N VAL A 56 -7.27 -10.66 -15.12
CA VAL A 56 -7.70 -9.50 -15.93
C VAL A 56 -6.75 -8.34 -15.71
N GLY A 57 -6.28 -7.72 -16.77
CA GLY A 57 -5.40 -6.56 -16.71
C GLY A 57 -5.92 -5.36 -17.50
N ILE A 58 -5.50 -4.16 -17.10
CA ILE A 58 -5.57 -2.95 -17.92
C ILE A 58 -4.27 -2.90 -18.71
N VAL A 59 -4.38 -2.97 -20.04
CA VAL A 59 -3.23 -3.03 -20.94
C VAL A 59 -3.23 -1.88 -21.93
N ARG A 60 -2.05 -1.54 -22.46
CA ARG A 60 -1.86 -0.51 -23.49
C ARG A 60 -1.10 -1.07 -24.69
N ARG A 61 -1.54 -0.80 -25.92
CA ARG A 61 -0.69 -1.09 -27.10
C ARG A 61 0.42 -0.06 -27.19
N VAL A 62 1.67 -0.52 -27.25
CA VAL A 62 2.84 0.36 -27.38
C VAL A 62 2.90 0.95 -28.79
N THR A 63 2.58 0.14 -29.80
CA THR A 63 2.58 0.54 -31.21
C THR A 63 1.17 0.55 -31.80
N LYS A 64 1.04 0.93 -33.08
CA LYS A 64 -0.20 0.75 -33.85
C LYS A 64 -0.49 -0.73 -34.16
N LYS A 65 0.54 -1.59 -34.12
CA LYS A 65 0.42 -3.03 -34.39
C LYS A 65 -0.19 -3.77 -33.19
N ARG A 66 -0.69 -4.99 -33.42
CA ARG A 66 -1.35 -5.83 -32.38
C ARG A 66 -0.42 -6.13 -31.19
N HIS A 67 0.88 -6.21 -31.44
CA HIS A 67 1.94 -6.39 -30.44
C HIS A 67 3.07 -5.35 -30.67
N PRO A 68 3.77 -4.89 -29.63
CA PRO A 68 3.72 -5.36 -28.24
C PRO A 68 2.65 -4.65 -27.37
N ILE A 69 2.14 -5.40 -26.38
CA ILE A 69 1.13 -4.97 -25.41
C ILE A 69 1.83 -4.78 -24.05
N GLN A 70 1.61 -3.63 -23.42
CA GLN A 70 2.15 -3.27 -22.11
C GLN A 70 1.11 -3.51 -21.01
N PHE A 71 1.48 -4.16 -19.92
CA PHE A 71 0.58 -4.42 -18.79
C PHE A 71 0.68 -3.31 -17.76
N LEU A 72 -0.30 -2.40 -17.75
CA LEU A 72 -0.29 -1.26 -16.82
C LEU A 72 -0.74 -1.69 -15.42
N TYR A 73 -1.82 -2.46 -15.34
CA TYR A 73 -2.38 -2.92 -14.06
C TYR A 73 -2.91 -4.35 -14.15
N TRP A 74 -2.81 -5.08 -13.04
CA TRP A 74 -3.57 -6.30 -12.78
C TRP A 74 -4.79 -5.99 -11.92
N LEU A 75 -5.95 -6.51 -12.30
CA LEU A 75 -7.19 -6.39 -11.55
C LEU A 75 -7.40 -7.66 -10.74
N LYS A 76 -7.12 -7.59 -9.44
CA LYS A 76 -7.28 -8.69 -8.48
C LYS A 76 -8.51 -8.44 -7.61
N ALA A 77 -9.16 -9.49 -7.10
CA ALA A 77 -10.26 -9.32 -6.17
C ALA A 77 -9.77 -8.71 -4.84
N ASP A 78 -8.65 -9.24 -4.37
CA ASP A 78 -8.00 -8.85 -3.13
C ASP A 78 -6.47 -8.82 -3.28
N VAL A 79 -5.82 -8.05 -2.41
CA VAL A 79 -4.36 -7.91 -2.39
C VAL A 79 -3.88 -7.87 -0.94
N GLN A 80 -2.95 -8.75 -0.59
CA GLN A 80 -2.32 -8.72 0.72
C GLN A 80 -1.37 -7.52 0.83
N VAL A 81 -1.59 -6.65 1.81
CA VAL A 81 -0.71 -5.52 2.13
C VAL A 81 0.18 -5.92 3.30
N LYS A 82 1.49 -5.91 3.07
CA LYS A 82 2.48 -6.15 4.14
C LYS A 82 2.63 -4.89 5.01
N PRO A 83 2.79 -5.03 6.34
CA PRO A 83 3.12 -3.90 7.20
C PRO A 83 4.51 -3.36 6.84
N ALA A 84 4.64 -2.03 6.76
CA ALA A 84 5.85 -1.34 6.29
C ALA A 84 6.43 -0.37 7.32
N PHE A 85 5.61 0.17 8.22
CA PHE A 85 6.05 1.21 9.17
C PHE A 85 6.56 0.65 10.50
N GLY A 86 5.85 -0.30 11.09
CA GLY A 86 6.27 -0.98 12.32
C GLY A 86 6.19 -0.11 13.59
N PHE A 87 5.44 1.00 13.57
CA PHE A 87 5.32 1.93 14.69
C PHE A 87 4.85 1.25 15.98
N LYS A 88 3.85 0.35 15.91
CA LYS A 88 3.33 -0.40 17.06
C LYS A 88 4.44 -1.22 17.73
N ARG A 89 5.26 -1.88 16.92
CA ARG A 89 6.39 -2.66 17.42
C ARG A 89 7.41 -1.74 18.10
N THR A 90 7.81 -0.67 17.42
CA THR A 90 8.80 0.28 17.95
C THR A 90 8.34 0.93 19.25
N VAL A 91 7.11 1.45 19.29
CA VAL A 91 6.53 2.08 20.48
C VAL A 91 6.43 1.09 21.62
N GLY A 92 5.94 -0.14 21.38
CA GLY A 92 5.87 -1.18 22.41
C GLY A 92 7.24 -1.48 23.02
N THR A 93 8.25 -1.68 22.17
CA THR A 93 9.63 -1.91 22.65
C THR A 93 10.18 -0.72 23.43
N THR A 94 9.97 0.52 22.96
CA THR A 94 10.47 1.71 23.64
C THR A 94 9.77 1.94 24.98
N VAL A 95 8.44 1.78 25.06
CA VAL A 95 7.68 1.95 26.30
C VAL A 95 8.10 0.90 27.32
N SER A 96 8.15 -0.40 26.96
CA SER A 96 8.59 -1.43 27.89
C SER A 96 10.02 -1.21 28.39
N ARG A 97 10.90 -0.68 27.54
CA ARG A 97 12.30 -0.38 27.91
C ARG A 97 12.43 0.80 28.87
N VAL A 98 11.64 1.86 28.68
CA VAL A 98 11.83 3.13 29.40
C VAL A 98 10.90 3.26 30.61
N PHE A 99 9.67 2.76 30.50
CA PHE A 99 8.63 2.99 31.50
C PHE A 99 8.91 2.22 32.80
N GLY A 100 9.31 0.95 32.72
CA GLY A 100 9.61 0.13 33.90
C GLY A 100 10.68 0.75 34.80
N PRO A 101 11.90 1.03 34.29
CA PRO A 101 12.97 1.63 35.09
C PRO A 101 12.59 3.00 35.66
N ASN A 102 11.98 3.87 34.85
CA ASN A 102 11.61 5.21 35.29
C ASN A 102 10.48 5.19 36.33
N PHE A 103 9.55 4.25 36.23
CA PHE A 103 8.46 4.10 37.19
C PHE A 103 8.98 3.67 38.56
N VAL A 104 9.88 2.70 38.61
CA VAL A 104 10.53 2.27 39.87
C VAL A 104 11.27 3.45 40.50
N GLN A 105 12.06 4.16 39.71
CA GLN A 105 12.85 5.29 40.18
C GLN A 105 11.97 6.45 40.71
N ALA A 106 10.86 6.74 40.03
CA ALA A 106 9.89 7.73 40.49
C ALA A 106 9.14 7.29 41.75
N LEU A 107 8.84 6.00 41.89
CA LEU A 107 8.16 5.43 43.05
C LEU A 107 9.06 5.42 44.29
N ASP A 108 10.34 5.12 44.12
CA ASP A 108 11.37 5.23 45.18
C ASP A 108 11.54 6.68 45.65
N GLN A 109 11.59 7.64 44.72
CA GLN A 109 11.63 9.07 45.05
C GLN A 109 10.38 9.52 45.79
N ALA A 110 9.19 9.12 45.34
CA ALA A 110 7.93 9.44 46.00
C ALA A 110 7.86 8.87 47.43
N ARG A 111 8.34 7.64 47.65
CA ARG A 111 8.44 7.04 48.99
C ARG A 111 9.40 7.80 49.90
N ALA A 112 10.52 8.27 49.39
CA ALA A 112 11.51 9.02 50.16
C ALA A 112 11.04 10.45 50.52
N THR A 113 10.17 11.04 49.70
CA THR A 113 9.67 12.42 49.87
C THR A 113 8.31 12.50 50.56
N ALA A 114 7.59 11.38 50.70
CA ALA A 114 6.41 11.27 51.54
C ALA A 114 6.83 11.35 53.03
N ARG A 115 6.94 12.58 53.53
CA ARG A 115 6.99 12.92 54.96
C ARG A 115 5.62 13.35 55.45
#